data_AF-X0SK24-F1
#
_entry.id   AF-X0SK24-F1
#
_cell.length_a   1.000
_cell.length_b   1.000
_cell.length_c   1.000
_cell.angle_alpha   90.00
_cell.angle_beta   90.00
_cell.angle_gamma   90.00
#
_symmetry.space_group_name_H-M   'P 1'
#
loop_
_entity.id
_entity.type
_entity.pdbx_description
1 polymer ?
#
loop_
_entity_poly.entity_id
_entity_poly.type
_entity_poly.pdbx_seq_one_letter_code
_entity_poly.pdbx_strand_id
1 'polypeptide(L)'
;MTFVLCVITVVASDLALAAPRDVKTTKPKPPQFFPGKITKVRIPGAQIVDKKDREFVVYVPADYTDVRRWPVIFSFAGLGGSAEIEPIKSITQGKGFIVVGVAYYMRGKEGYKHYTRDIQNIKKAVRYLGQYLE
;
A
#
# COMPACT_ATOMS: atom_id res chain seq x y z
N MET A 1 41.41 -57.55 27.40
CA MET A 1 41.51 -56.09 27.63
C MET A 1 41.41 -55.41 26.29
N THR A 2 40.23 -54.86 25.98
CA THR A 2 39.91 -54.27 24.68
C THR A 2 39.54 -52.81 24.93
N PHE A 3 40.36 -51.89 24.43
CA PHE A 3 40.11 -50.46 24.49
C PHE A 3 39.10 -50.08 23.40
N VAL A 4 37.96 -49.49 23.78
CA VAL A 4 37.04 -48.85 22.85
C VAL A 4 37.40 -47.37 22.79
N LEU A 5 38.04 -46.96 21.68
CA LEU A 5 38.31 -45.56 21.35
C LEU A 5 37.00 -44.93 20.84
N CYS A 6 36.44 -43.99 21.58
CA CYS A 6 35.30 -43.18 21.14
C CYS A 6 35.83 -41.93 20.43
N VAL A 7 35.75 -41.90 19.10
CA VAL A 7 36.11 -40.71 18.29
C VAL A 7 34.87 -39.82 18.19
N ILE A 8 34.85 -38.72 18.95
CA ILE A 8 33.85 -37.67 18.78
C ILE A 8 34.44 -36.59 17.87
N THR A 9 34.09 -36.63 16.59
CA THR A 9 34.32 -35.50 15.67
C THR A 9 33.17 -34.50 15.84
N VAL A 10 33.41 -33.39 16.53
CA VAL A 10 32.52 -32.22 16.48
C VAL A 10 32.91 -31.40 15.26
N VAL A 11 32.03 -31.37 14.26
CA VAL A 11 32.15 -30.49 13.10
C VAL A 11 31.82 -29.07 13.56
N ALA A 12 32.83 -28.20 13.60
CA ALA A 12 32.64 -26.77 13.78
C ALA A 12 32.03 -26.20 12.49
N SER A 13 30.70 -26.04 12.48
CA SER A 13 30.03 -25.30 11.41
C SER A 13 30.14 -23.81 11.70
N ASP A 14 30.83 -23.10 10.82
CA ASP A 14 31.06 -21.65 10.86
C ASP A 14 29.76 -20.87 11.10
N LEU A 15 29.61 -20.34 12.31
CA LEU A 15 28.61 -19.34 12.63
C LEU A 15 29.09 -17.99 12.08
N ALA A 16 28.92 -17.77 10.78
CA ALA A 16 29.11 -16.45 10.18
C ALA A 16 28.04 -15.49 10.71
N LEU A 17 28.42 -14.65 11.67
CA LEU A 17 27.62 -13.55 12.20
C LEU A 17 27.29 -12.57 11.05
N ALA A 18 26.06 -12.58 10.54
CA ALA A 18 25.61 -11.62 9.55
C ALA A 18 25.63 -10.20 10.16
N ALA A 19 26.47 -9.32 9.61
CA ALA A 19 26.53 -7.92 10.01
C ALA A 19 25.15 -7.23 9.85
N PRO A 20 24.77 -6.31 10.75
CA PRO A 20 23.53 -5.56 10.61
C PRO A 20 23.57 -4.74 9.32
N ARG A 21 22.61 -4.98 8.42
CA ARG A 21 22.40 -4.13 7.25
C ARG A 21 21.93 -2.77 7.75
N ASP A 22 22.77 -1.75 7.62
CA ASP A 22 22.39 -0.34 7.79
C ASP A 22 21.29 0.00 6.78
N VAL A 23 20.03 -0.12 7.21
CA VAL A 23 18.88 0.39 6.46
C VAL A 23 18.88 1.90 6.64
N LYS A 24 19.50 2.59 5.68
CA LYS A 24 19.46 4.05 5.55
C LYS A 24 17.99 4.49 5.45
N THR A 25 17.40 4.94 6.55
CA THR A 25 16.01 5.42 6.62
C THR A 25 15.92 6.82 6.04
N THR A 26 15.96 6.95 4.71
CA THR A 26 15.55 8.18 4.03
C THR A 26 14.07 8.42 4.30
N LYS A 27 13.72 9.56 4.93
CA LYS A 27 12.34 10.02 5.10
C LYS A 27 11.62 9.96 3.74
N PRO A 28 10.42 9.36 3.65
CA PRO A 28 9.71 9.28 2.39
C PRO A 28 9.41 10.70 1.87
N LYS A 29 9.80 10.96 0.61
CA LYS A 29 9.49 12.21 -0.09
C LYS A 29 7.96 12.38 -0.16
N PRO A 30 7.42 13.59 0.06
CA PRO A 30 5.98 13.82 -0.10
C PRO A 30 5.53 13.45 -1.52
N PRO A 31 4.33 12.87 -1.67
CA PRO A 31 3.79 12.56 -2.98
C PRO A 31 3.57 13.84 -3.77
N GLN A 32 3.78 13.78 -5.08
CA GLN A 32 3.44 14.84 -6.00
C GLN A 32 2.26 14.39 -6.85
N PHE A 33 1.30 15.30 -7.02
CA PHE A 33 0.09 15.05 -7.78
C PHE A 33 0.02 16.03 -8.95
N PHE A 34 -0.34 15.52 -10.11
CA PHE A 34 -0.44 16.31 -11.33
C PHE A 34 -1.80 16.03 -11.99
N PRO A 35 -2.50 17.06 -12.49
CA PRO A 35 -3.74 16.87 -13.25
C PRO A 35 -3.57 15.86 -14.38
N GLY A 36 -4.53 14.94 -14.51
CA GLY A 36 -4.52 13.89 -15.51
C GLY A 36 -3.50 12.78 -15.29
N LYS A 37 -2.83 12.72 -14.12
CA LYS A 37 -1.83 11.69 -13.80
C LYS A 37 -2.30 10.77 -12.68
N ILE A 38 -1.74 9.56 -12.74
CA ILE A 38 -1.91 8.52 -11.73
C ILE A 38 -0.66 8.50 -10.86
N THR A 39 -0.84 8.57 -9.55
CA THR A 39 0.22 8.48 -8.55
C THR A 39 -0.07 7.31 -7.60
N LYS A 40 0.91 6.43 -7.41
CA LYS A 40 0.85 5.41 -6.36
C LYS A 40 1.32 6.01 -5.05
N VAL A 41 0.52 5.86 -4.00
CA VAL A 41 0.77 6.51 -2.70
C VAL A 41 0.67 5.49 -1.59
N ARG A 42 1.71 5.44 -0.75
CA ARG A 42 1.66 4.68 0.48
C ARG A 42 1.15 5.56 1.61
N ILE A 43 -0.08 5.30 2.05
CA ILE A 43 -0.71 6.06 3.13
C ILE A 43 -0.11 5.62 4.48
N PRO A 44 0.51 6.52 5.26
CA PRO A 44 1.07 6.18 6.56
C PRO A 44 0.01 5.59 7.49
N GLY A 45 0.34 4.44 8.09
CA GLY A 45 -0.55 3.74 9.03
C GLY A 45 -1.76 3.07 8.40
N ALA A 46 -2.00 3.18 7.09
CA ALA A 46 -2.95 2.32 6.40
C ALA A 46 -2.41 0.89 6.41
N GLN A 47 -3.30 -0.07 6.66
CA GLN A 47 -2.95 -1.48 6.78
C GLN A 47 -3.59 -2.22 5.62
N ILE A 48 -2.79 -2.71 4.69
CA ILE A 48 -3.24 -3.66 3.67
C ILE A 48 -2.34 -4.88 3.84
N VAL A 49 -2.96 -6.03 4.09
CA VAL A 49 -2.23 -7.27 4.43
C VAL A 49 -1.44 -7.75 3.22
N ASP A 50 -2.05 -7.65 2.03
CA ASP A 50 -1.41 -8.04 0.78
C ASP A 50 -0.18 -7.17 0.51
N LYS A 51 0.98 -7.81 0.33
CA LYS A 51 2.26 -7.14 0.09
C LYS A 51 2.29 -6.44 -1.27
N LYS A 52 1.50 -6.90 -2.24
CA LYS A 52 1.48 -6.35 -3.61
C LYS A 52 0.63 -5.09 -3.74
N ASP A 53 -0.26 -4.82 -2.78
CA ASP A 53 -1.27 -3.77 -2.89
C ASP A 53 -1.27 -2.81 -1.70
N ARG A 54 -0.09 -2.58 -1.12
CA ARG A 54 0.07 -1.63 0.02
C ARG A 54 -0.07 -0.17 -0.37
N GLU A 55 -0.25 0.10 -1.65
CA GLU A 55 -0.32 1.43 -2.23
C GLU A 55 -1.72 1.72 -2.73
N PHE A 56 -2.14 2.96 -2.52
CA PHE A 56 -3.34 3.53 -3.06
C PHE A 56 -3.02 4.07 -4.45
N VAL A 57 -3.93 3.89 -5.40
CA VAL A 57 -3.79 4.43 -6.76
C VAL A 57 -4.62 5.69 -6.85
N VAL A 58 -3.99 6.85 -6.91
CA VAL A 58 -4.68 8.14 -6.93
C VAL A 58 -4.61 8.73 -8.32
N TYR A 59 -5.75 9.03 -8.91
CA TYR A 59 -5.87 9.81 -10.13
C TYR A 59 -6.43 11.18 -9.83
N VAL A 60 -5.68 12.21 -10.23
CA VAL A 60 -6.13 13.59 -10.16
C VAL A 60 -6.76 13.96 -11.50
N PRO A 61 -7.98 14.52 -11.50
CA PRO A 61 -8.70 14.77 -12.73
C PRO A 61 -7.98 15.78 -13.61
N ALA A 62 -8.20 15.69 -14.92
CA ALA A 62 -7.51 16.53 -15.90
C ALA A 62 -7.88 18.02 -15.76
N ASP A 63 -9.06 18.31 -15.22
CA ASP A 63 -9.57 19.66 -14.94
C ASP A 63 -9.24 20.13 -13.51
N TYR A 64 -8.34 19.43 -12.79
CA TYR A 64 -7.97 19.79 -11.42
C TYR A 64 -7.40 21.21 -11.31
N THR A 65 -7.87 21.93 -10.29
CA THR A 65 -7.39 23.26 -9.88
C THR A 65 -7.37 23.32 -8.35
N ASP A 66 -6.42 24.05 -7.78
CA ASP A 66 -6.27 24.27 -6.33
C ASP A 66 -7.26 25.29 -5.73
N VAL A 67 -8.05 25.98 -6.57
CA VAL A 67 -8.99 27.03 -6.12
C VAL A 67 -10.32 26.50 -5.55
N ARG A 68 -10.54 25.18 -5.54
CA ARG A 68 -11.77 24.56 -5.03
C ARG A 68 -11.50 23.20 -4.41
N ARG A 69 -12.40 22.77 -3.54
CA ARG A 69 -12.42 21.38 -3.05
C ARG A 69 -12.97 20.44 -4.12
N TRP A 70 -12.34 19.28 -4.22
CA TRP A 70 -12.71 18.25 -5.19
C TRP A 70 -13.40 17.07 -4.51
N PRO A 71 -14.51 16.56 -5.07
CA PRO A 71 -15.09 15.31 -4.58
C PRO A 71 -14.15 14.14 -4.86
N VAL A 72 -14.11 13.19 -3.93
CA VAL A 72 -13.26 12.01 -3.99
C VAL A 72 -14.12 10.75 -4.10
N ILE A 73 -13.82 9.91 -5.10
CA ILE A 73 -14.44 8.59 -5.25
C ILE A 73 -13.41 7.53 -4.84
N PHE A 74 -13.75 6.73 -3.84
CA PHE A 74 -12.97 5.55 -3.48
C PHE A 74 -13.49 4.34 -4.29
N SER A 75 -12.63 3.78 -5.13
CA SER A 75 -12.92 2.60 -5.92
C SER A 75 -12.27 1.38 -5.27
N PHE A 76 -13.12 0.44 -4.83
CA PHE A 76 -12.69 -0.88 -4.39
C PHE A 76 -13.00 -1.86 -5.51
N ALA A 77 -11.97 -2.59 -5.96
CA ALA A 77 -12.21 -3.72 -6.84
C ALA A 77 -12.90 -4.85 -6.06
N GLY A 78 -13.69 -5.67 -6.75
CA GLY A 78 -14.45 -6.78 -6.15
C GLY A 78 -13.59 -7.88 -5.53
N LEU A 79 -14.20 -9.04 -5.28
CA LEU A 79 -13.58 -10.12 -4.50
C LEU A 79 -12.21 -10.55 -5.09
N GLY A 80 -11.12 -10.17 -4.41
CA GLY A 80 -9.75 -10.50 -4.85
C GLY A 80 -9.07 -9.48 -5.76
N GLY A 81 -9.71 -8.36 -6.10
CA GLY A 81 -9.16 -7.34 -6.97
C GLY A 81 -8.09 -6.45 -6.34
N SER A 82 -7.36 -5.70 -7.17
CA SER A 82 -6.34 -4.71 -6.79
C SER A 82 -6.87 -3.30 -6.71
N ALA A 83 -6.03 -2.39 -6.23
CA ALA A 83 -6.31 -0.96 -6.34
C ALA A 83 -6.45 -0.60 -7.83
N GLU A 84 -7.69 -0.44 -8.29
CA GLU A 84 -8.03 -0.15 -9.68
C GLU A 84 -8.88 1.12 -9.75
N ILE A 85 -8.70 1.90 -10.81
CA ILE A 85 -9.40 3.17 -11.02
C ILE A 85 -10.03 3.31 -12.41
N GLU A 86 -9.65 2.45 -13.36
CA GLU A 86 -10.01 2.62 -14.77
C GLU A 86 -11.53 2.58 -15.01
N PRO A 87 -12.34 1.70 -14.37
CA PRO A 87 -13.79 1.74 -14.55
C PRO A 87 -14.40 3.11 -14.18
N ILE A 88 -14.00 3.66 -13.03
CA ILE A 88 -14.51 4.96 -12.56
C ILE A 88 -13.98 6.09 -13.43
N LYS A 89 -12.68 6.10 -13.73
CA LYS A 89 -12.05 7.10 -14.59
C LYS A 89 -12.68 7.11 -15.99
N SER A 90 -13.06 5.96 -16.54
CA SER A 90 -13.74 5.87 -17.83
C SER A 90 -15.13 6.51 -17.77
N ILE A 91 -15.91 6.23 -16.72
CA ILE A 91 -17.26 6.78 -16.55
C ILE A 91 -17.21 8.30 -16.33
N THR A 92 -16.25 8.79 -15.54
CA THR A 92 -16.07 10.22 -15.28
C THR A 92 -15.30 10.94 -16.38
N GLN A 93 -14.85 10.23 -17.43
CA GLN A 93 -13.96 10.73 -18.48
C GLN A 93 -12.70 11.42 -17.93
N GLY A 94 -12.25 10.96 -16.75
CA GLY A 94 -11.11 11.52 -16.03
C GLY A 94 -11.29 12.95 -15.56
N LYS A 95 -12.52 13.43 -15.37
CA LYS A 95 -12.86 14.80 -14.96
C LYS A 95 -13.73 14.84 -13.70
N GLY A 96 -13.79 15.99 -13.05
CA GLY A 96 -14.74 16.29 -11.97
C GLY A 96 -14.47 15.62 -10.61
N PHE A 97 -13.72 14.52 -10.57
CA PHE A 97 -13.50 13.74 -9.35
C PHE A 97 -12.04 13.29 -9.22
N ILE A 98 -11.51 13.35 -8.00
CA ILE A 98 -10.31 12.60 -7.64
C ILE A 98 -10.73 11.15 -7.45
N VAL A 99 -10.07 10.23 -8.15
CA VAL A 99 -10.38 8.80 -8.08
C VAL A 99 -9.28 8.09 -7.31
N VAL A 100 -9.65 7.36 -6.26
CA VAL A 100 -8.71 6.64 -5.40
C VAL A 100 -9.03 5.16 -5.44
N GLY A 101 -8.19 4.39 -6.13
CA GLY A 101 -8.22 2.95 -6.16
C GLY A 101 -7.61 2.39 -4.87
N VAL A 102 -8.34 1.50 -4.23
CA VAL A 102 -7.98 0.89 -2.95
C VAL A 102 -8.21 -0.61 -3.01
N ALA A 103 -7.22 -1.38 -2.59
CA ALA A 103 -7.43 -2.80 -2.33
C ALA A 103 -8.05 -2.99 -0.93
N TYR A 104 -8.91 -4.00 -0.77
CA TYR A 104 -9.38 -4.39 0.55
C TYR A 104 -8.20 -4.75 1.47
N TYR A 105 -8.36 -4.46 2.76
CA TYR A 105 -7.45 -4.85 3.84
C TYR A 105 -7.04 -6.32 3.70
N MET A 106 -8.02 -7.18 3.43
CA MET A 106 -7.85 -8.58 3.13
C MET A 106 -8.73 -8.98 1.95
N ARG A 107 -8.16 -9.75 1.03
CA ARG A 107 -8.84 -10.25 -0.17
C ARG A 107 -9.57 -11.58 0.08
N GLY A 108 -10.47 -11.91 -0.84
CA GLY A 108 -11.13 -13.21 -0.89
C GLY A 108 -12.34 -13.31 0.03
N LYS A 109 -12.81 -14.54 0.24
CA LYS A 109 -14.11 -14.85 0.89
C LYS A 109 -14.22 -14.34 2.33
N GLU A 110 -13.10 -14.14 3.01
CA GLU A 110 -13.05 -13.71 4.41
C GLU A 110 -12.85 -12.19 4.55
N GLY A 111 -12.58 -11.48 3.45
CA GLY A 111 -12.28 -10.04 3.46
C GLY A 111 -13.36 -9.17 4.09
N TYR A 112 -14.63 -9.53 3.85
CA TYR A 112 -15.78 -8.78 4.35
C TYR A 112 -15.83 -8.66 5.88
N LYS A 113 -15.23 -9.62 6.61
CA LYS A 113 -15.18 -9.60 8.08
C LYS A 113 -14.32 -8.46 8.63
N HIS A 114 -13.51 -7.82 7.78
CA HIS A 114 -12.60 -6.75 8.16
C HIS A 114 -12.99 -5.37 7.63
N TYR A 115 -14.26 -5.17 7.25
CA TYR A 115 -14.76 -3.89 6.73
C TYR A 115 -14.39 -2.69 7.64
N THR A 116 -14.32 -2.88 8.95
CA THR A 116 -13.90 -1.82 9.89
C THR A 116 -12.48 -1.34 9.63
N ARG A 117 -11.57 -2.23 9.21
CA ARG A 117 -10.20 -1.88 8.79
C ARG A 117 -10.20 -1.12 7.46
N ASP A 118 -11.06 -1.50 6.52
CA ASP A 118 -11.22 -0.78 5.26
C ASP A 118 -11.72 0.65 5.50
N ILE A 119 -12.72 0.82 6.35
CA ILE A 119 -13.21 2.15 6.75
C ILE A 119 -12.11 2.96 7.44
N GLN A 120 -11.30 2.34 8.32
CA GLN A 120 -10.15 3.01 8.94
C GLN A 120 -9.11 3.43 7.91
N ASN A 121 -8.84 2.60 6.90
CA ASN A 121 -7.93 2.91 5.81
C ASN A 121 -8.43 4.08 4.97
N ILE A 122 -9.73 4.12 4.64
CA ILE A 122 -10.37 5.23 3.94
C ILE A 122 -10.21 6.52 4.75
N LYS A 123 -10.53 6.51 6.06
CA LYS A 123 -10.38 7.69 6.93
C LYS A 123 -8.95 8.23 6.95
N LYS A 124 -7.96 7.33 6.99
CA LYS A 124 -6.54 7.70 6.93
C LYS A 124 -6.17 8.28 5.57
N ALA A 125 -6.67 7.68 4.49
CA ALA A 125 -6.43 8.16 3.14
C ALA A 125 -7.03 9.54 2.91
N VAL A 126 -8.28 9.78 3.32
CA VAL A 126 -8.92 11.10 3.25
C VAL A 126 -8.07 12.14 3.99
N ARG A 127 -7.72 11.87 5.26
CA ARG A 127 -6.90 12.81 6.04
C ARG A 127 -5.55 13.09 5.40
N TYR A 128 -4.88 12.06 4.90
CA TYR A 128 -3.55 12.20 4.31
C TYR A 128 -3.60 12.93 2.96
N LEU A 129 -4.51 12.55 2.07
CA LEU A 129 -4.65 13.15 0.75
C LEU A 129 -5.15 14.59 0.83
N GLY A 130 -6.00 14.91 1.81
CA GLY A 130 -6.46 16.28 2.06
C GLY A 130 -5.33 17.25 2.43
N GLN A 131 -4.16 16.76 2.87
CA GLN A 131 -3.00 17.63 3.09
C GLN A 131 -2.35 18.13 1.79
N TYR A 132 -2.72 17.55 0.64
CA TYR A 132 -2.07 17.80 -0.64
C TYR A 132 -3.05 18.17 -1.77
N LEU A 133 -4.33 17.83 -1.63
CA LEU A 133 -5.33 17.94 -2.69
C LEU A 133 -6.57 18.78 -2.31
N GLU A 134 -6.67 19.25 -1.06
CA GLU A 134 -7.72 20.19 -0.59
C GLU A 134 -7.26 21.63 -0.58
#